data_AF-A0A8D5U4I3-F1
#
_entry.id   AF-A0A8D5U4I3-F1
#
_cell.length_a   1.000
_cell.length_b   1.000
_cell.length_c   1.000
_cell.angle_alpha   90.00
_cell.angle_beta   90.00
_cell.angle_gamma   90.00
#
_symmetry.space_group_name_H-M   'P 1'
#
loop_
_entity.id
_entity.type
_entity.pdbx_description
1 polymer ?
#
loop_
_entity_poly.entity_id
_entity_poly.type
_entity_poly.pdbx_seq_one_letter_code
_entity_poly.pdbx_strand_id
1 'polypeptide(L)'
;MDEVDYALDIGAKLLELVRSCNKSVKGFRSRAREMPQMVQQLGLIPSLTFLLSKIDDKLLLPSIQYFVKGKGVGEKEKLCDEVEEEGYTSYLVVSFAWVKLKLNDIKFFDKCDFDESVDVVSYIKEDYISTLKTLKNDGNLLANIEGSVLNLSIELKKIVDGVYGGEGDRRSS
;
A
#
# COMPACT_ATOMS: atom_id res chain seq x y z
N MET A 1 3.00 -12.58 -12.18
CA MET A 1 2.55 -12.24 -10.83
C MET A 1 1.15 -11.70 -10.96
N ASP A 2 0.18 -12.41 -10.42
CA ASP A 2 -1.22 -11.97 -10.37
C ASP A 2 -1.54 -11.27 -9.04
N GLU A 3 -2.79 -10.84 -8.87
CA GLU A 3 -3.28 -10.16 -7.67
C GLU A 3 -3.14 -11.02 -6.41
N VAL A 4 -3.30 -12.34 -6.52
CA VAL A 4 -3.24 -13.28 -5.39
C VAL A 4 -1.78 -13.44 -4.94
N ASP A 5 -0.87 -13.68 -5.88
CA ASP A 5 0.58 -13.77 -5.63
C ASP A 5 1.09 -12.51 -4.92
N TYR A 6 0.71 -11.34 -5.43
CA TYR A 6 1.12 -10.05 -4.85
C TYR A 6 0.53 -9.86 -3.46
N ALA A 7 -0.75 -10.18 -3.26
CA ALA A 7 -1.38 -10.07 -1.95
C ALA A 7 -0.73 -11.02 -0.91
N LEU A 8 -0.31 -12.22 -1.32
CA LEU A 8 0.42 -13.17 -0.48
C LEU A 8 1.81 -12.64 -0.08
N ASP A 9 2.54 -12.04 -1.01
CA ASP A 9 3.83 -11.39 -0.72
C ASP A 9 3.67 -10.26 0.32
N ILE A 10 2.66 -9.39 0.14
CA ILE A 10 2.36 -8.35 1.13
C ILE A 10 1.95 -8.94 2.48
N GLY A 11 1.14 -10.01 2.48
CA GLY A 11 0.78 -10.74 3.70
C GLY A 11 2.00 -11.30 4.45
N ALA A 12 2.97 -11.85 3.72
CA ALA A 12 4.22 -12.34 4.30
C ALA A 12 5.06 -11.21 4.92
N LYS A 13 5.17 -10.07 4.23
CA LYS A 13 5.84 -8.86 4.74
C LYS A 13 5.15 -8.33 6.00
N LEU A 14 3.82 -8.24 6.01
CA LEU A 14 3.07 -7.83 7.21
C LEU A 14 3.32 -8.80 8.38
N LEU A 15 3.40 -10.10 8.11
CA LEU A 15 3.65 -11.11 9.15
C LEU A 15 5.05 -10.99 9.76
N GLU A 16 6.06 -10.73 8.92
CA GLU A 16 7.42 -10.46 9.38
C GLU A 16 7.46 -9.19 10.24
N LEU A 17 6.82 -8.11 9.77
CA LEU A 17 6.77 -6.83 10.47
C LEU A 17 6.12 -6.99 11.86
N VAL A 18 4.95 -7.61 11.93
CA VAL A 18 4.22 -7.94 13.17
C VAL A 18 5.07 -8.74 14.14
N ARG A 19 5.70 -9.83 13.66
CA ARG A 19 6.55 -10.68 14.51
C ARG A 19 7.71 -9.90 15.11
N SER A 20 8.27 -8.99 14.34
CA SER A 20 9.46 -8.26 14.73
C SER A 20 9.19 -7.06 15.63
N CYS A 21 7.99 -6.49 15.57
CA CYS A 21 7.57 -5.36 16.41
C CYS A 21 6.64 -5.76 17.56
N ASN A 22 6.14 -7.00 17.57
CA ASN A 22 5.14 -7.49 18.52
C ASN A 22 3.89 -6.58 18.58
N LYS A 23 3.44 -6.12 17.40
CA LYS A 23 2.31 -5.19 17.20
C LYS A 23 1.27 -5.80 16.27
N SER A 24 0.04 -5.30 16.31
CA SER A 24 -1.02 -5.72 15.39
C SER A 24 -0.95 -4.99 14.04
N VAL A 25 -1.74 -5.40 13.05
CA VAL A 25 -1.87 -4.71 11.74
C VAL A 25 -3.25 -4.07 11.56
N LYS A 26 -3.86 -3.58 12.64
CA LYS A 26 -5.25 -3.10 12.64
C LYS A 26 -5.48 -1.93 11.67
N GLY A 27 -4.58 -0.97 11.62
CA GLY A 27 -4.61 0.17 10.70
C GLY A 27 -4.64 -0.31 9.24
N PHE A 28 -3.64 -1.11 8.85
CA PHE A 28 -3.56 -1.66 7.49
C PHE A 28 -4.80 -2.51 7.16
N ARG A 29 -5.24 -3.36 8.09
CA ARG A 29 -6.42 -4.21 7.95
C ARG A 29 -7.70 -3.40 7.75
N SER A 30 -7.84 -2.27 8.43
CA SER A 30 -9.00 -1.38 8.26
C SER A 30 -9.04 -0.81 6.84
N ARG A 31 -7.90 -0.35 6.32
CA ARG A 31 -7.78 0.13 4.93
C ARG A 31 -8.05 -0.96 3.90
N ALA A 32 -7.60 -2.19 4.15
CA ALA A 32 -7.91 -3.35 3.29
C ALA A 32 -9.41 -3.65 3.21
N ARG A 33 -10.18 -3.37 4.26
CA ARG A 33 -11.64 -3.54 4.28
C ARG A 33 -12.38 -2.41 3.59
N GLU A 34 -11.86 -1.19 3.69
CA GLU A 34 -12.46 0.03 3.13
C GLU A 34 -12.19 0.17 1.63
N MET A 35 -10.97 -0.11 1.17
CA MET A 35 -10.55 0.16 -0.20
C MET A 35 -11.43 -0.50 -1.27
N PRO A 36 -11.85 -1.78 -1.16
CA PRO A 36 -12.73 -2.38 -2.16
C PRO A 36 -14.03 -1.59 -2.34
N GLN A 37 -14.62 -1.13 -1.23
CA GLN A 37 -15.86 -0.36 -1.26
C GLN A 37 -15.63 1.03 -1.86
N MET A 38 -14.53 1.69 -1.48
CA MET A 38 -14.18 3.00 -2.03
C MET A 38 -13.98 2.94 -3.55
N VAL A 39 -13.23 1.95 -4.04
CA VAL A 39 -12.99 1.78 -5.49
C VAL A 39 -14.30 1.49 -6.22
N GLN A 40 -15.16 0.64 -5.67
CA GLN A 40 -16.47 0.35 -6.28
C GLN A 40 -17.41 1.56 -6.34
N GLN A 41 -17.39 2.43 -5.32
CA GLN A 41 -18.33 3.54 -5.21
C GLN A 41 -17.83 4.82 -5.86
N LEU A 42 -16.53 5.12 -5.73
CA LEU A 42 -15.92 6.37 -6.15
C LEU A 42 -15.07 6.19 -7.42
N GLY A 43 -14.55 4.99 -7.67
CA GLY A 43 -13.51 4.72 -8.66
C GLY A 43 -12.10 4.80 -8.08
N LEU A 44 -11.12 4.35 -8.87
CA LEU A 44 -9.73 4.20 -8.45
C LEU A 44 -9.08 5.55 -8.13
N ILE A 45 -9.14 6.51 -9.04
CA ILE A 45 -8.47 7.81 -8.91
C ILE A 45 -8.88 8.55 -7.63
N PRO A 46 -10.17 8.76 -7.32
CA PRO A 46 -10.56 9.43 -6.09
C PRO A 46 -10.23 8.61 -4.84
N SER A 47 -10.28 7.28 -4.89
CA SER A 47 -9.89 6.42 -3.76
C SER A 47 -8.40 6.57 -3.42
N LEU A 48 -7.57 6.53 -4.46
CA LEU A 48 -6.14 6.79 -4.38
C LEU A 48 -5.83 8.23 -3.91
N THR A 49 -6.58 9.22 -4.40
CA THR A 49 -6.44 10.62 -3.96
C THR A 49 -6.79 10.79 -2.49
N PHE A 50 -7.81 10.08 -2.00
CA PHE A 50 -8.18 10.07 -0.59
C PHE A 50 -7.05 9.51 0.27
N LEU A 51 -6.51 8.34 -0.06
CA LEU A 51 -5.38 7.76 0.67
C LEU A 51 -4.19 8.74 0.72
N LEU A 52 -3.85 9.35 -0.42
CA LEU A 52 -2.78 10.36 -0.50
C LEU A 52 -3.02 11.56 0.43
N SER A 53 -4.27 11.97 0.67
CA SER A 53 -4.57 13.08 1.59
C SER A 53 -4.43 12.73 3.08
N LYS A 54 -4.20 11.46 3.40
CA LYS A 54 -4.14 10.92 4.77
C LYS A 54 -2.77 10.38 5.16
N ILE A 55 -1.80 10.36 4.25
CA ILE A 55 -0.48 9.79 4.55
C ILE A 55 0.34 10.65 5.51
N ASP A 56 1.33 10.01 6.14
CA ASP A 56 2.47 10.68 6.73
C ASP A 56 3.64 10.65 5.73
N ASP A 57 4.08 11.83 5.30
CA ASP A 57 5.19 12.01 4.36
C ASP A 57 6.48 11.36 4.84
N LYS A 58 6.72 11.32 6.16
CA LYS A 58 7.92 10.69 6.74
C LYS A 58 7.93 9.18 6.54
N LEU A 59 6.76 8.58 6.36
CA LEU A 59 6.58 7.14 6.25
C LEU A 59 6.54 6.64 4.81
N LEU A 60 6.48 7.53 3.81
CA LEU A 60 6.49 7.15 2.40
C LEU A 60 7.74 6.35 2.01
N LEU A 61 8.93 6.90 2.27
CA LEU A 61 10.18 6.24 1.91
C LEU A 61 10.39 4.94 2.70
N PRO A 62 10.22 4.90 4.03
CA PRO A 62 10.23 3.64 4.79
C PRO A 62 9.27 2.58 4.24
N SER A 63 8.05 2.97 3.90
CA SER A 63 7.03 2.05 3.35
C SER A 63 7.45 1.50 1.98
N ILE A 64 8.01 2.32 1.10
CA ILE A 64 8.52 1.89 -0.21
C ILE A 64 9.70 0.93 -0.05
N GLN A 65 10.66 1.28 0.82
CA GLN A 65 11.83 0.44 1.08
C GLN A 65 11.42 -0.95 1.59
N TYR A 66 10.42 -1.02 2.47
CA TYR A 66 9.94 -2.27 3.01
C TYR A 66 9.07 -3.07 2.03
N PHE A 67 7.95 -2.48 1.62
CA PHE A 67 6.93 -3.19 0.86
C PHE A 67 7.30 -3.41 -0.60
N VAL A 68 8.08 -2.52 -1.21
CA VAL A 68 8.44 -2.63 -2.64
C VAL A 68 9.83 -3.21 -2.82
N LYS A 69 10.83 -2.71 -2.07
CA LYS A 69 12.23 -3.14 -2.26
C LYS A 69 12.63 -4.35 -1.42
N GLY A 70 11.85 -4.72 -0.40
CA GLY A 70 12.22 -5.79 0.53
C GLY A 70 13.51 -5.49 1.32
N LYS A 71 13.87 -4.21 1.48
CA LYS A 71 15.03 -3.79 2.26
C LYS A 71 14.64 -3.64 3.73
N GLY A 72 15.59 -3.94 4.63
CA GLY A 72 15.43 -3.61 6.05
C GLY A 72 15.23 -2.10 6.25
N VAL A 73 14.37 -1.73 7.20
CA VAL A 73 13.97 -0.33 7.42
C VAL A 73 14.74 0.23 8.62
N GLY A 74 15.42 1.36 8.45
CA GLY A 74 16.05 2.07 9.57
C GLY A 74 15.02 2.62 10.57
N GLU A 75 13.84 3.00 10.09
CA GLU A 75 12.71 3.50 10.89
C GLU A 75 11.62 2.44 11.13
N LYS A 76 12.04 1.20 11.39
CA LYS A 76 11.15 0.05 11.52
C LYS A 76 10.00 0.26 12.52
N GLU A 77 10.28 0.88 13.67
CA GLU A 77 9.27 1.10 14.71
C GLU A 77 8.12 2.01 14.23
N LYS A 78 8.44 3.09 13.51
CA LYS A 78 7.43 4.00 12.99
C LYS A 78 6.58 3.34 11.90
N LEU A 79 7.19 2.45 11.10
CA LEU A 79 6.45 1.65 10.13
C LEU A 79 5.50 0.66 10.84
N CYS A 80 5.91 0.14 11.99
CA CYS A 80 5.07 -0.72 12.82
C CYS A 80 3.89 0.03 13.44
N ASP A 81 4.12 1.24 13.97
CA ASP A 81 3.05 2.14 14.42
C ASP A 81 2.07 2.46 13.28
N GLU A 82 2.59 2.72 12.09
CA GLU A 82 1.77 3.03 10.92
C GLU A 82 0.84 1.87 10.56
N VAL A 83 1.33 0.64 10.46
CA VAL A 83 0.46 -0.50 10.12
C VAL A 83 -0.50 -0.88 11.24
N GLU A 84 -0.17 -0.56 12.49
CA GLU A 84 -1.01 -0.81 13.66
C GLU A 84 -2.15 0.20 13.78
N GLU A 85 -1.86 1.50 13.66
CA GLU A 85 -2.81 2.55 14.02
C GLU A 85 -3.61 3.06 12.80
N GLU A 86 -2.92 3.46 11.73
CA GLU A 86 -3.54 4.23 10.63
C GLU A 86 -3.57 3.46 9.31
N GLY A 87 -2.42 2.95 8.87
CA GLY A 87 -2.23 2.11 7.69
C GLY A 87 -2.39 2.82 6.35
N TYR A 88 -2.69 4.12 6.31
CA TYR A 88 -2.94 4.86 5.07
C TYR A 88 -1.72 4.89 4.15
N THR A 89 -0.55 5.19 4.70
CA THR A 89 0.71 5.33 3.95
C THR A 89 1.15 3.99 3.39
N SER A 90 1.15 2.96 4.25
CA SER A 90 1.51 1.59 3.85
C SER A 90 0.55 1.05 2.79
N TYR A 91 -0.76 1.24 2.97
CA TYR A 91 -1.76 0.74 2.03
C TYR A 91 -1.74 1.50 0.70
N LEU A 92 -1.49 2.82 0.74
CA LEU A 92 -1.25 3.62 -0.46
C LEU A 92 -0.07 3.08 -1.26
N VAL A 93 1.08 2.88 -0.59
CA VAL A 93 2.31 2.39 -1.25
C VAL A 93 2.09 1.04 -1.89
N VAL A 94 1.46 0.10 -1.19
CA VAL A 94 1.15 -1.24 -1.73
C VAL A 94 0.23 -1.15 -2.95
N SER A 95 -0.84 -0.36 -2.86
CA SER A 95 -1.82 -0.20 -3.94
C SER A 95 -1.21 0.51 -5.15
N PHE A 96 -0.41 1.55 -4.92
CA PHE A 96 0.23 2.31 -5.98
C PHE A 96 1.35 1.52 -6.66
N ALA A 97 2.12 0.73 -5.90
CA ALA A 97 3.10 -0.18 -6.48
C ALA A 97 2.46 -1.19 -7.44
N TRP A 98 1.27 -1.69 -7.10
CA TRP A 98 0.50 -2.53 -8.02
C TRP A 98 0.07 -1.81 -9.30
N VAL A 99 -0.39 -0.56 -9.19
CA VAL A 99 -0.72 0.27 -10.36
C VAL A 99 0.50 0.41 -11.28
N LYS A 100 1.67 0.74 -10.73
CA LYS A 100 2.91 0.88 -11.51
C LYS A 100 3.36 -0.44 -12.15
N LEU A 101 3.20 -1.57 -11.44
CA LEU A 101 3.43 -2.91 -12.01
C LEU A 101 2.53 -3.16 -13.22
N LYS A 102 1.24 -2.84 -13.14
CA LYS A 102 0.27 -3.02 -14.25
C LYS A 102 0.51 -2.07 -15.42
N LEU A 103 1.12 -0.91 -15.16
CA LEU A 103 1.57 0.02 -16.19
C LEU A 103 2.90 -0.41 -16.85
N ASN A 104 3.53 -1.50 -16.39
CA ASN A 104 4.90 -1.86 -16.73
C ASN A 104 5.91 -0.73 -16.46
N ASP A 105 5.62 0.13 -15.48
CA ASP A 105 6.42 1.29 -15.11
C ASP A 105 7.06 1.10 -13.72
N ILE A 106 7.77 -0.02 -13.56
CA ILE A 106 8.45 -0.39 -12.30
C ILE A 106 9.70 0.49 -12.06
N LYS A 107 10.20 1.14 -13.12
CA LYS A 107 11.43 1.94 -13.13
C LYS A 107 11.43 3.10 -12.14
N PHE A 108 10.26 3.53 -11.63
CA PHE A 108 10.19 4.59 -10.63
C PHE A 108 10.72 4.13 -9.26
N PHE A 109 10.26 2.99 -8.75
CA PHE A 109 10.68 2.51 -7.42
C PHE A 109 12.15 2.10 -7.39
N ASP A 110 12.68 1.58 -8.50
CA ASP A 110 14.11 1.27 -8.65
C ASP A 110 14.97 2.52 -8.47
N LYS A 111 14.48 3.70 -8.91
CA LYS A 111 15.17 4.98 -8.76
C LYS A 111 15.11 5.54 -7.34
N CYS A 112 14.23 5.06 -6.47
CA CYS A 112 14.11 5.53 -5.08
C CYS A 112 15.30 5.15 -4.17
N ASP A 113 16.48 4.86 -4.71
CA ASP A 113 17.76 4.77 -3.97
C ASP A 113 18.43 6.16 -3.97
N PHE A 114 17.64 7.21 -3.75
CA PHE A 114 18.12 8.58 -3.76
C PHE A 114 18.93 8.87 -2.49
N ASP A 115 20.00 9.64 -2.68
CA ASP A 115 20.82 10.22 -1.62
C ASP A 115 19.97 11.19 -0.75
N GLU A 116 20.32 11.36 0.53
CA GLU A 116 19.55 12.15 1.52
C GLU A 116 19.38 13.64 1.14
N SER A 117 20.09 14.09 0.10
CA SER A 117 20.09 15.48 -0.41
C SER A 117 18.94 15.81 -1.37
N VAL A 118 18.17 14.83 -1.83
CA VAL A 118 17.05 15.02 -2.76
C VAL A 118 15.73 15.01 -2.00
N ASP A 119 14.80 15.91 -2.32
CA ASP A 119 13.43 15.86 -1.78
C ASP A 119 12.64 14.70 -2.40
N VAL A 120 12.94 13.49 -1.92
CA VAL A 120 12.38 12.21 -2.41
C VAL A 120 10.86 12.18 -2.28
N VAL A 121 10.31 12.77 -1.22
CA VAL A 121 8.87 12.82 -0.96
C VAL A 121 8.16 13.57 -2.07
N SER A 122 8.66 14.74 -2.45
CA SER A 122 8.09 15.52 -3.56
C SER A 122 8.12 14.73 -4.86
N TYR A 123 9.23 14.05 -5.19
CA TYR A 123 9.31 13.20 -6.39
C TYR A 123 8.29 12.06 -6.39
N ILE A 124 8.07 11.39 -5.24
CA ILE A 124 7.06 10.33 -5.11
C ILE A 124 5.67 10.89 -5.39
N LYS A 125 5.33 12.06 -4.82
CA LYS A 125 4.03 12.71 -5.03
C LYS A 125 3.85 13.18 -6.47
N GLU A 126 4.89 13.69 -7.11
CA GLU A 126 4.85 14.08 -8.52
C GLU A 126 4.62 12.89 -9.45
N ASP A 127 5.34 11.77 -9.23
CA ASP A 127 5.12 10.53 -9.99
C ASP A 127 3.71 9.98 -9.77
N TYR A 128 3.22 10.05 -8.55
CA TYR A 128 1.84 9.70 -8.22
C TYR A 128 0.84 10.50 -9.05
N ILE A 129 0.95 11.83 -9.03
CA ILE A 129 0.07 12.72 -9.79
C ILE A 129 0.20 12.47 -11.30
N SER A 130 1.42 12.28 -11.80
CA SER A 130 1.68 11.96 -13.21
C SER A 130 1.00 10.65 -13.64
N THR A 131 1.09 9.63 -12.79
CA THR A 131 0.44 8.33 -13.00
C THR A 131 -1.08 8.47 -13.01
N LEU A 132 -1.66 9.21 -12.06
CA LEU A 132 -3.11 9.47 -12.04
C LEU A 132 -3.59 10.24 -13.29
N LYS A 133 -2.81 11.20 -13.78
CA LYS A 133 -3.10 11.91 -15.05
C LYS A 133 -3.05 10.96 -16.24
N THR A 134 -2.08 10.05 -16.27
CA THR A 134 -1.96 9.03 -17.32
C THR A 134 -3.19 8.14 -17.35
N LEU A 135 -3.62 7.62 -16.19
CA LEU A 135 -4.86 6.83 -16.08
C LEU A 135 -6.08 7.63 -16.52
N LYS A 136 -6.22 8.88 -16.06
CA LYS A 136 -7.36 9.73 -16.42
C LYS A 136 -7.48 9.97 -17.93
N ASN A 137 -6.35 10.04 -18.63
CA ASN A 137 -6.31 10.33 -20.07
C ASN A 137 -6.60 9.10 -20.95
N ASP A 138 -6.60 7.89 -20.38
CA ASP A 138 -6.92 6.65 -21.07
C ASP A 138 -7.96 5.83 -20.29
N GLY A 139 -9.23 5.97 -20.69
CA GLY A 139 -10.35 5.32 -20.00
C GLY A 139 -10.31 3.79 -20.03
N ASN A 140 -9.76 3.18 -21.09
CA ASN A 140 -9.64 1.73 -21.18
C ASN A 140 -8.56 1.22 -20.23
N LEU A 141 -7.42 1.92 -20.20
CA LEU A 141 -6.34 1.64 -19.26
C LEU A 141 -6.80 1.81 -17.81
N LEU A 142 -7.52 2.89 -17.51
CA LEU A 142 -8.11 3.13 -16.19
C LEU A 142 -9.05 2.00 -15.79
N ALA A 143 -10.00 1.61 -16.63
CA ALA A 143 -10.95 0.53 -16.32
C ALA A 143 -10.24 -0.80 -16.03
N ASN A 144 -9.22 -1.14 -16.83
CA ASN A 144 -8.43 -2.36 -16.62
C ASN A 144 -7.66 -2.33 -15.29
N ILE A 145 -6.99 -1.22 -14.99
CA ILE A 145 -6.21 -1.07 -13.77
C ILE A 145 -7.12 -0.97 -12.54
N GLU A 146 -8.26 -0.30 -12.64
CA GLU A 146 -9.27 -0.22 -11.59
C GLU A 146 -9.80 -1.60 -11.22
N GLY A 147 -10.17 -2.43 -12.20
CA GLY A 147 -10.58 -3.82 -11.96
C GLY A 147 -9.48 -4.65 -11.29
N SER A 148 -8.24 -4.47 -11.73
CA SER A 148 -7.05 -5.11 -11.16
C SER A 148 -6.77 -4.67 -9.71
N VAL A 149 -6.91 -3.38 -9.38
CA VAL A 149 -6.73 -2.86 -8.00
C VAL A 149 -7.89 -3.27 -7.09
N LEU A 150 -9.11 -3.32 -7.62
CA LEU A 150 -10.26 -3.82 -6.87
C LEU A 150 -10.06 -5.29 -6.48
N ASN A 151 -9.65 -6.14 -7.43
CA ASN A 151 -9.34 -7.53 -7.18
C ASN A 151 -8.20 -7.68 -6.15
N LEU A 152 -7.10 -6.94 -6.31
CA LEU A 152 -6.03 -6.93 -5.32
C LEU A 152 -6.54 -6.54 -3.92
N SER A 153 -7.35 -5.49 -3.82
CA SER A 153 -7.88 -5.02 -2.53
C SER A 153 -8.77 -6.08 -1.86
N ILE A 154 -9.52 -6.85 -2.65
CA ILE A 154 -10.32 -7.99 -2.16
C ILE A 154 -9.40 -9.11 -1.66
N GLU A 155 -8.34 -9.46 -2.37
CA GLU A 155 -7.40 -10.50 -1.94
C GLU A 155 -6.62 -10.07 -0.69
N LEU A 156 -6.12 -8.83 -0.65
CA LEU A 156 -5.50 -8.26 0.55
C LEU A 156 -6.44 -8.35 1.75
N LYS A 157 -7.71 -7.96 1.60
CA LYS A 157 -8.74 -8.10 2.65
C LYS A 157 -8.84 -9.52 3.15
N LYS A 158 -8.97 -10.52 2.26
CA LYS A 158 -9.09 -11.93 2.65
C LYS A 158 -7.87 -12.40 3.42
N ILE A 159 -6.66 -12.02 2.96
CA ILE A 159 -5.40 -12.41 3.61
C ILE A 159 -5.30 -11.78 4.99
N VAL A 160 -5.52 -10.47 5.12
CA VAL A 160 -5.37 -9.82 6.43
C VAL A 160 -6.47 -10.24 7.41
N ASP A 161 -7.69 -10.53 6.93
CA ASP A 161 -8.76 -11.08 7.77
C ASP A 161 -8.53 -12.54 8.13
N GLY A 162 -7.98 -13.35 7.23
CA GLY A 162 -7.70 -14.77 7.48
C GLY A 162 -6.51 -14.97 8.42
N VAL A 163 -5.44 -14.19 8.23
CA VAL A 163 -4.21 -14.28 9.02
C VAL A 163 -4.35 -13.61 10.38
N TYR A 164 -5.01 -12.43 10.46
CA TYR A 164 -5.05 -11.59 11.67
C TYR A 164 -6.47 -11.44 12.25
N GLY A 165 -7.44 -12.22 11.76
CA GLY A 165 -8.84 -12.14 12.16
C GLY A 165 -9.10 -12.37 13.65
N GLY A 166 -8.25 -13.17 14.31
CA GLY A 166 -8.43 -13.63 15.69
C GLY A 166 -7.78 -12.75 16.78
N GLU A 167 -7.12 -11.64 16.43
CA GLU A 167 -6.41 -10.80 17.41
C GLU A 167 -7.33 -9.97 18.31
N GLY A 168 -8.65 -9.96 18.02
CA GLY A 168 -9.66 -9.23 18.80
C GLY A 168 -10.27 -9.99 20.00
N ASP A 169 -10.15 -11.32 20.07
CA ASP A 169 -10.93 -12.13 21.03
C ASP A 169 -10.11 -12.69 22.22
N ARG A 170 -8.80 -12.47 22.26
CA ARG A 170 -7.92 -13.07 23.30
C ARG A 170 -7.52 -12.12 24.43
N ARG A 171 -8.17 -10.96 24.58
CA ARG A 171 -7.94 -10.02 25.70
C ARG A 171 -9.17 -9.87 26.61
N SER A 172 -9.97 -10.92 26.74
CA SER A 172 -11.13 -10.98 27.63
C SER A 172 -11.19 -12.32 28.36
N SER A 173 -10.08 -12.76 28.94
CA SER A 173 -10.01 -13.93 29.83
C SER A 173 -8.97 -13.70 30.91
#